data_AF-A0A2E1KM25-F1
#
_entry.id   AF-A0A2E1KM25-F1
#
_cell.length_a   1.000
_cell.length_b   1.000
_cell.length_c   1.000
_cell.angle_alpha   90.00
_cell.angle_beta   90.00
_cell.angle_gamma   90.00
#
_symmetry.space_group_name_H-M   'P 1'
#
loop_
_entity.id
_entity.type
_entity.pdbx_description
1 polymer ?
#
loop_
_entity_poly.entity_id
_entity_poly.type
_entity_poly.pdbx_seq_one_letter_code
_entity_poly.pdbx_strand_id
1 'polypeptide(L)' 'MEIQDAHGEPILGYAMQDCPEIYGDQTDGAVTWKASGDVSNLAGKLVRLRFVLRDADLFAFRFSDR' A
#
# COMPACT_ATOMS: atom_id res chain seq x y z
N MET A 1 3.31 -3.27 2.51
CA MET A 1 2.91 -2.92 1.13
C MET A 1 3.79 -1.78 0.65
N GLU A 2 4.07 -1.69 -0.65
CA GLU A 2 4.60 -0.45 -1.22
C GLU A 2 3.84 0.00 -2.47
N ILE A 3 3.94 1.30 -2.75
CA ILE A 3 3.49 1.91 -4.00
C ILE A 3 4.72 2.33 -4.80
N GLN A 4 4.77 1.89 -6.05
CA GLN A 4 5.84 2.20 -6.99
C GLN A 4 5.31 3.08 -8.12
N ASP A 5 6.23 3.77 -8.79
CA ASP A 5 5.94 4.49 -10.02
C ASP A 5 5.73 3.55 -11.23
N ALA A 6 5.55 4.13 -12.41
CA ALA A 6 5.39 3.37 -13.65
C ALA A 6 6.60 2.49 -14.00
N HIS A 7 7.79 2.86 -13.55
CA HIS A 7 9.05 2.14 -13.80
C HIS A 7 9.31 1.03 -12.77
N GLY A 8 8.53 0.98 -11.69
CA GLY A 8 8.68 0.00 -10.61
C GLY A 8 9.59 0.49 -9.49
N GLU A 9 9.93 1.78 -9.46
CA GLU A 9 10.71 2.37 -8.39
C GLU A 9 9.79 2.77 -7.22
N PRO A 10 10.14 2.46 -5.95
CA PRO A 10 9.33 2.85 -4.80
C PRO A 10 9.16 4.37 -4.69
N ILE A 11 7.92 4.82 -4.50
CA ILE A 11 7.63 6.24 -4.27
C ILE A 11 7.98 6.57 -2.82
N LEU A 12 8.76 7.65 -2.63
CA LEU A 12 9.16 8.13 -1.30
C LEU A 12 7.94 8.35 -0.39
N GLY A 13 7.99 7.81 0.83
CA GLY A 13 6.88 7.85 1.79
C GLY A 13 5.85 6.72 1.62
N TYR A 14 5.92 5.94 0.54
CA TYR A 14 5.11 4.75 0.28
C TYR A 14 5.95 3.49 0.07
N ALA A 15 7.22 3.51 0.47
CA ALA A 15 8.15 2.39 0.32
C ALA A 15 7.86 1.27 1.33
N MET A 16 8.31 0.04 1.04
CA MET A 16 8.04 -1.11 1.90
C MET A 16 8.54 -0.91 3.34
N GLN A 17 9.72 -0.31 3.50
CA GLN A 17 10.33 0.00 4.81
C GLN A 17 9.55 1.04 5.63
N ASP A 18 8.64 1.77 4.98
CA ASP A 18 7.77 2.74 5.61
C ASP A 18 6.39 2.16 5.93
N CYS A 19 6.04 0.98 5.40
CA CYS A 19 4.82 0.28 5.74
C CYS A 19 5.05 -0.61 6.97
N PRO A 20 4.28 -0.42 8.07
CA PRO A 20 4.26 -1.38 9.17
C PRO A 20 3.86 -2.78 8.68
N GLU A 21 4.29 -3.81 9.42
CA GLU A 21 3.80 -5.17 9.17
C GLU A 21 2.30 -5.23 9.43
N ILE A 22 1.55 -5.81 8.50
CA ILE A 22 0.11 -6.02 8.60
C ILE A 22 -0.09 -7.51 8.86
N TYR A 23 -0.75 -7.83 9.97
CA TYR A 23 -1.04 -9.19 10.40
C TYR A 23 -2.35 -9.23 11.19
N GLY A 24 -2.95 -10.43 11.27
CA GLY A 24 -4.22 -10.65 11.97
C GLY A 24 -5.33 -11.11 11.04
N ASP A 25 -6.53 -11.24 11.60
CA ASP A 25 -7.74 -11.70 10.90
C ASP A 25 -8.67 -10.52 10.64
N GLN A 26 -8.36 -9.74 9.59
CA GLN A 26 -9.15 -8.57 9.20
C GLN A 26 -9.18 -8.41 7.68
N THR A 27 -10.38 -8.32 7.12
CA THR A 27 -10.58 -8.06 5.67
C THR A 27 -10.67 -6.57 5.32
N ASP A 28 -11.09 -5.73 6.27
CA ASP A 28 -11.23 -4.27 6.09
C ASP A 28 -10.08 -3.49 6.75
N GLY A 29 -8.84 -3.99 6.64
CA GLY A 29 -7.65 -3.34 7.18
C GLY A 29 -7.20 -2.15 6.33
N ALA A 30 -7.01 -0.98 6.96
CA ALA A 30 -6.42 0.17 6.29
C ALA A 30 -4.89 0.04 6.26
N VAL A 31 -4.30 0.20 5.07
CA VAL A 31 -2.84 0.29 4.92
C VAL A 31 -2.40 1.71 5.21
N THR A 32 -1.38 1.85 6.05
CA THR A 32 -0.73 3.13 6.31
C THR A 32 0.78 2.98 6.15
N TRP A 33 1.44 4.09 5.89
CA TRP A 33 2.90 4.21 5.96
C TRP A 33 3.27 5.16 7.08
N LYS A 34 4.52 5.14 7.53
CA LYS A 34 5.05 5.99 8.61
C LYS A 34 4.71 7.47 8.44
N ALA A 35 4.69 7.96 7.20
CA ALA A 35 4.40 9.35 6.89
C ALA A 35 2.89 9.65 6.89
N SER A 36 2.08 8.82 6.22
CA SER A 36 0.63 9.01 6.08
C SER A 36 -0.04 7.76 5.49
N GLY A 37 -1.36 7.65 5.65
CA GLY A 37 -2.22 6.74 4.87
C GLY A 37 -2.86 7.41 3.65
N ASP A 38 -2.61 8.71 3.44
CA ASP A 38 -3.17 9.48 2.34
C ASP A 38 -2.43 9.21 1.02
N VAL A 39 -3.20 8.82 0.00
CA VAL A 39 -2.76 8.56 -1.37
C VAL A 39 -3.40 9.50 -2.39
N SER A 40 -4.11 10.54 -1.93
CA SER A 40 -4.81 11.50 -2.79
C SER A 40 -3.88 12.21 -3.77
N ASN A 41 -2.64 12.47 -3.37
CA ASN A 41 -1.57 13.04 -4.20
C ASN A 41 -1.10 12.13 -5.36
N LEU A 42 -1.54 10.86 -5.39
CA LEU A 42 -1.28 9.90 -6.46
C LEU A 42 -2.42 9.81 -7.48
N ALA A 43 -3.54 10.48 -7.24
CA ALA A 43 -4.68 10.47 -8.15
C ALA A 43 -4.26 10.93 -9.58
N GLY A 44 -4.69 10.16 -10.58
CA GLY A 44 -4.36 10.40 -11.99
C GLY A 44 -2.96 9.96 -12.42
N LYS A 45 -2.13 9.42 -11.51
CA LYS A 45 -0.80 8.88 -11.84
C LYS A 45 -0.87 7.37 -12.03
N LEU A 46 -0.13 6.86 -13.01
CA LEU A 46 0.10 5.43 -13.14
C LEU A 46 1.01 4.97 -12.00
N VAL A 47 0.52 4.01 -11.21
CA VAL A 47 1.25 3.43 -10.08
C VAL A 47 1.19 1.91 -10.14
N ARG A 48 2.10 1.26 -9.43
CA ARG A 48 2.10 -0.19 -9.24
C ARG A 48 2.01 -0.48 -7.75
N LEU A 49 1.07 -1.34 -7.36
CA LEU A 49 0.97 -1.83 -5.98
C LEU A 49 1.78 -3.11 -5.84
N ARG A 50 2.70 -3.15 -4.87
CA ARG A 50 3.46 -4.35 -4.55
C ARG A 50 3.15 -4.84 -3.15
N PHE A 51 2.65 -6.05 -3.10
CA PHE A 51 2.37 -6.80 -1.88
C PHE A 51 3.49 -7.82 -1.66
N VAL A 52 3.96 -7.94 -0.42
CA VAL A 52 4.85 -9.01 0.02
C VAL A 52 4.11 -9.72 1.13
N LEU A 53 3.81 -11.00 0.92
CA LEU A 53 2.96 -11.81 1.78
C LEU A 53 3.78 -12.97 2.34
N ARG A 54 3.49 -13.35 3.59
CA ARG A 54 4.03 -14.52 4.26
C ARG A 54 2.87 -15.19 4.98
N ASP A 55 2.65 -16.48 4.69
CA ASP A 55 1.55 -17.27 5.28
C ASP A 55 0.18 -16.57 5.20
N ALA A 56 -0.07 -15.90 4.07
CA ALA A 56 -1.26 -15.08 3.86
C ALA A 56 -1.65 -15.04 2.38
N ASP A 57 -2.95 -14.89 2.13
CA ASP A 57 -3.54 -14.71 0.81
C ASP A 57 -4.13 -13.29 0.67
N LEU A 58 -4.02 -12.70 -0.52
CA LEU A 58 -4.67 -11.42 -0.84
C LEU A 58 -6.04 -11.67 -1.46
N PHE A 59 -7.11 -11.34 -0.74
CA PHE A 59 -8.47 -11.50 -1.23
C PHE A 59 -8.93 -10.34 -2.14
N ALA A 60 -8.89 -9.11 -1.62
CA ALA A 60 -9.29 -7.90 -2.35
C ALA A 60 -8.55 -6.68 -1.81
N PHE A 61 -8.50 -5.62 -2.61
CA PHE A 61 -8.01 -4.30 -2.19
C PHE A 61 -8.87 -3.20 -2.83
N ARG A 62 -8.92 -2.03 -2.19
CA ARG A 62 -9.60 -0.84 -2.72
C ARG A 62 -8.92 0.43 -2.25
N PHE A 63 -9.07 1.51 -3.01
CA PHE A 63 -8.95 2.87 -2.50
C PHE A 63 -10.34 3.32 -2.03
N SER A 64 -10.42 4.07 -0.93
CA SER A 64 -11.70 4.55 -0.40
C SER A 64 -11.56 5.93 0.21
N ASP A 65 -12.59 6.77 0.04
CA ASP A 65 -12.66 8.15 0.54
C ASP A 65 -13.03 8.25 2.04
N ARG A 66 -12.86 7.17 2.81
CA ARG A 66 -13.24 7.13 4.23
C ARG A 66 -12.27 7.87 5.12
#